data_AF-A0A073CYP4-F1
#
_entry.id   AF-A0A073CYP4-F1
#
_cell.length_a   1.000
_cell.length_b   1.000
_cell.length_c   1.000
_cell.angle_alpha   90.00
_cell.angle_beta   90.00
_cell.angle_gamma   90.00
#
_symmetry.space_group_name_H-M   'P 1'
#
loop_
_entity.id
_entity.type
_entity.pdbx_description
1 polymer ?
#
loop_
_entity_poly.entity_id
_entity_poly.type
_entity_poly.pdbx_seq_one_letter_code
_entity_poly.pdbx_strand_id
1 'polypeptide(L)'
;MTQSFSNNAPIPRFSNQSPGTLNDELRSAEDLGIRPIKVGEAGFDDIINEGTVKWAVTTKLELFVIPKFLDVNNEIYHTVITLGEPVLAAGEAEIVGSNGSYILLIISNHSGHFRPTSESLELGITAFRQQGVDTSNADIEYVE
;
A
#
# COMPACT_ATOMS: atom_id res chain seq x y z
N MET A 1 -6.57 -21.38 13.72
CA MET A 1 -7.84 -21.44 12.95
C MET A 1 -7.64 -20.58 11.72
N THR A 2 -7.39 -21.19 10.57
CA THR A 2 -7.26 -20.52 9.28
C THR A 2 -8.66 -20.16 8.79
N GLN A 3 -9.02 -18.88 8.78
CA GLN A 3 -10.22 -18.44 8.07
C GLN A 3 -9.93 -18.54 6.57
N SER A 4 -10.41 -19.63 5.97
CA SER A 4 -10.49 -19.76 4.51
C SER A 4 -11.42 -18.67 3.99
N PHE A 5 -10.92 -17.80 3.13
CA PHE A 5 -11.75 -16.96 2.27
C PHE A 5 -12.77 -17.87 1.56
N SER A 6 -14.05 -17.62 1.80
CA SER A 6 -15.13 -18.43 1.25
C SER A 6 -15.09 -18.35 -0.28
N ASN A 7 -14.90 -19.52 -0.93
CA ASN A 7 -14.59 -19.70 -2.36
C ASN A 7 -15.71 -19.30 -3.35
N ASN A 8 -16.51 -18.25 -3.10
CA ASN A 8 -17.48 -17.79 -4.10
C ASN A 8 -17.99 -16.34 -3.99
N ALA A 9 -17.40 -15.49 -3.15
CA ALA A 9 -17.72 -14.06 -3.14
C ALA A 9 -16.68 -13.29 -3.98
N PRO A 10 -17.09 -12.36 -4.87
CA PRO A 10 -16.14 -11.50 -5.57
C PRO A 10 -15.36 -10.66 -4.55
N ILE A 11 -14.04 -10.57 -4.70
CA ILE A 11 -13.19 -9.73 -3.87
C ILE A 11 -13.69 -8.26 -4.02
N PRO A 12 -14.02 -7.57 -2.92
CA PRO A 12 -14.43 -6.16 -2.97
C PRO A 12 -13.40 -5.30 -3.71
N ARG A 13 -13.89 -4.30 -4.44
CA ARG A 13 -13.07 -3.30 -5.12
C ARG A 13 -13.37 -1.93 -4.54
N PHE A 14 -12.32 -1.21 -4.20
CA PHE A 14 -12.38 0.10 -3.57
C PHE A 14 -12.01 1.14 -4.62
N SER A 15 -13.01 1.91 -5.07
CA SER A 15 -12.82 2.98 -6.06
C SER A 15 -12.29 4.25 -5.41
N ASN A 16 -11.58 5.08 -6.18
CA ASN A 16 -11.21 6.43 -5.76
C ASN A 16 -12.48 7.26 -5.44
N GLN A 17 -12.59 7.71 -4.19
CA GLN A 17 -13.68 8.53 -3.66
C GLN A 17 -13.51 10.04 -3.95
N SER A 18 -12.38 10.45 -4.53
CA SER A 18 -12.07 11.84 -4.87
C SER A 18 -11.45 11.94 -6.28
N PRO A 19 -12.18 11.54 -7.34
CA PRO A 19 -11.66 11.60 -8.71
C PRO A 19 -11.40 13.03 -9.21
N GLY A 20 -12.01 14.04 -8.60
CA GLY A 20 -11.84 15.45 -8.98
C GLY A 20 -10.44 16.01 -8.71
N THR A 21 -9.70 15.43 -7.77
CA THR A 21 -8.33 15.85 -7.39
C THR A 21 -7.25 15.00 -8.04
N LEU A 22 -7.62 13.89 -8.70
CA LEU A 22 -6.69 12.90 -9.24
C LEU A 22 -5.61 13.51 -10.14
N ASN A 23 -5.98 14.41 -11.05
CA ASN A 23 -5.00 15.01 -11.98
C ASN A 23 -3.93 15.82 -11.25
N ASP A 24 -4.30 16.52 -10.17
CA ASP A 24 -3.35 17.30 -9.38
C ASP A 24 -2.47 16.40 -8.50
N GLU A 25 -3.05 15.32 -7.96
CA GLU A 25 -2.32 14.28 -7.22
C GLU A 25 -1.24 13.62 -8.10
N LEU A 26 -1.61 13.22 -9.32
CA LEU A 26 -0.70 12.57 -10.26
C LEU A 26 0.38 13.53 -10.76
N ARG A 27 0.01 14.79 -11.08
CA ARG A 27 1.00 15.79 -11.48
C ARG A 27 1.99 16.06 -10.36
N SER A 28 1.51 16.22 -9.12
CA SER A 28 2.38 16.45 -7.97
C SER A 28 3.35 15.28 -7.77
N ALA A 29 2.89 14.04 -7.89
CA ALA A 29 3.76 12.87 -7.80
C ALA A 29 4.79 12.82 -8.94
N GLU A 30 4.38 13.14 -10.17
CA GLU A 30 5.25 13.18 -11.34
C GLU A 30 6.33 14.26 -11.24
N ASP A 31 5.97 15.47 -10.82
CA ASP A 31 6.90 16.59 -10.58
C ASP A 31 7.95 16.24 -9.52
N LEU A 32 7.58 15.37 -8.58
CA LEU A 32 8.44 14.86 -7.51
C LEU A 32 9.17 13.57 -7.89
N GLY A 33 8.98 13.06 -9.11
CA GLY A 33 9.63 11.84 -9.59
C GLY A 33 9.14 10.55 -8.92
N ILE A 34 8.03 10.59 -8.18
CA ILE A 34 7.49 9.44 -7.47
C ILE A 34 6.86 8.45 -8.44
N ARG A 35 7.25 7.19 -8.30
CA ARG A 35 6.68 6.08 -9.05
C ARG A 35 6.39 4.91 -8.11
N PRO A 36 5.28 4.18 -8.33
CA PRO A 36 5.02 2.95 -7.59
C PRO A 36 6.06 1.90 -7.94
N ILE A 37 6.63 1.25 -6.93
CA ILE A 37 7.60 0.17 -7.11
C ILE A 37 7.18 -1.09 -6.35
N LYS A 38 7.78 -2.23 -6.70
CA LYS A 38 7.58 -3.50 -6.00
C LYS A 38 8.56 -3.66 -4.84
N VAL A 39 8.21 -4.54 -3.90
CA VAL A 39 9.11 -4.95 -2.82
C VAL A 39 10.40 -5.52 -3.41
N GLY A 40 11.55 -5.01 -2.94
CA GLY A 40 12.88 -5.43 -3.39
C GLY A 40 13.29 -4.93 -4.77
N GLU A 41 12.48 -4.09 -5.43
CA GLU A 41 12.91 -3.35 -6.61
C GLU A 41 13.96 -2.27 -6.23
N ALA A 42 14.73 -1.80 -7.21
CA ALA A 42 15.66 -0.70 -6.99
C ALA A 42 14.93 0.53 -6.41
N GLY A 43 15.47 1.11 -5.33
CA GLY A 43 14.86 2.22 -4.59
C GLY A 43 13.92 1.79 -3.46
N PHE A 44 13.59 0.50 -3.31
CA PHE A 44 12.75 0.03 -2.20
C PHE A 44 13.41 0.24 -0.85
N ASP A 45 14.69 -0.12 -0.71
CA ASP A 45 15.47 0.09 0.51
C ASP A 45 15.49 1.58 0.90
N ASP A 46 15.60 2.48 -0.07
CA ASP A 46 15.61 3.93 0.19
C ASP A 46 14.25 4.39 0.72
N ILE A 47 13.16 3.99 0.07
CA ILE A 47 11.78 4.37 0.44
C ILE A 47 11.42 3.90 1.85
N ILE A 48 11.76 2.66 2.23
CA ILE A 48 11.42 2.15 3.57
C ILE A 48 12.28 2.79 4.67
N ASN A 49 13.50 3.26 4.33
CA ASN A 49 14.37 3.96 5.26
C ASN A 49 13.92 5.41 5.52
N GLU A 50 13.09 5.98 4.64
CA GLU A 50 12.47 7.30 4.82
C GLU A 50 11.27 7.27 5.79
N GLY A 51 10.78 6.07 6.13
CA GLY A 51 9.75 5.86 7.15
C GLY A 51 8.50 5.18 6.59
N THR A 52 7.32 5.68 6.97
CA THR A 52 6.04 5.09 6.57
C THR A 52 5.89 5.09 5.05
N VAL A 53 5.45 3.97 4.50
CA VAL A 53 5.10 3.82 3.08
C VAL A 53 3.59 3.73 2.92
N LYS A 54 3.10 4.16 1.76
CA LYS A 54 1.75 3.86 1.29
C LYS A 54 1.80 2.64 0.39
N TRP A 55 0.84 1.74 0.55
CA TRP A 55 0.76 0.53 -0.25
C TRP A 55 -0.63 0.34 -0.85
N ALA A 56 -0.70 -0.37 -1.97
CA ALA A 56 -1.95 -0.87 -2.51
C ALA A 56 -1.77 -2.22 -3.22
N VAL A 57 -2.79 -3.07 -3.10
CA VAL A 57 -2.97 -4.27 -3.90
C VAL A 57 -3.91 -3.94 -5.05
N THR A 58 -3.40 -3.99 -6.28
CA THR A 58 -4.17 -3.70 -7.48
C THR A 58 -5.22 -4.77 -7.77
N THR A 59 -6.15 -4.49 -8.68
CA THR A 59 -7.11 -5.48 -9.21
C THR A 59 -6.45 -6.67 -9.93
N LYS A 60 -5.14 -6.59 -10.20
CA LYS A 60 -4.31 -7.67 -10.76
C LYS A 60 -3.55 -8.46 -9.69
N LEU A 61 -3.84 -8.24 -8.40
CA LEU A 61 -3.15 -8.84 -7.25
C LEU A 61 -1.66 -8.48 -7.17
N GLU A 62 -1.28 -7.33 -7.73
CA GLU A 62 0.08 -6.80 -7.61
C GLU A 62 0.15 -5.83 -6.43
N LEU A 63 1.17 -6.01 -5.58
CA LEU A 63 1.49 -5.08 -4.49
C LEU A 63 2.48 -4.03 -4.99
N PHE A 64 2.15 -2.77 -4.77
CA PHE A 64 3.03 -1.64 -5.01
C PHE A 64 3.11 -0.76 -3.77
N VAL A 65 4.25 -0.09 -3.64
CA VAL A 65 4.52 0.88 -2.58
C VAL A 65 5.02 2.20 -3.14
N ILE A 66 4.80 3.27 -2.38
CA ILE A 66 5.38 4.60 -2.56
C ILE A 66 5.72 5.16 -1.17
N PRO A 67 6.65 6.12 -1.04
CA PRO A 67 6.84 6.82 0.23
C PRO A 67 5.56 7.57 0.61
N LYS A 68 5.29 7.71 1.92
CA LYS A 68 4.17 8.53 2.40
C LYS A 68 4.42 10.02 2.16
N PHE A 69 5.67 10.44 2.34
CA PHE A 69 6.12 11.82 2.23
C PHE A 69 7.36 11.88 1.35
N LEU A 70 7.48 12.90 0.50
CA LEU A 70 8.75 13.23 -0.14
C LEU A 70 9.60 14.18 0.73
N ASP A 71 8.93 15.08 1.44
CA ASP A 71 9.54 15.97 2.42
C ASP A 71 8.54 16.25 3.56
N VAL A 72 8.94 17.11 4.50
CA VAL A 72 8.18 17.41 5.73
C VAL A 72 6.75 17.90 5.47
N ASN A 73 6.45 18.50 4.31
CA ASN A 73 5.15 19.11 4.03
C ASN A 73 4.40 18.47 2.85
N ASN A 74 5.01 17.52 2.14
CA ASN A 74 4.46 16.98 0.90
C ASN A 74 4.08 15.50 1.07
N GLU A 75 2.83 15.27 1.52
CA GLU A 75 2.22 13.94 1.55
C GLU A 75 1.81 13.50 0.14
N ILE A 76 2.07 12.25 -0.20
CA ILE A 76 1.74 11.67 -1.49
C ILE A 76 0.45 10.85 -1.37
N TYR A 77 -0.45 10.90 -2.36
CA TYR A 77 -1.75 10.20 -2.27
C TYR A 77 -1.67 8.74 -2.72
N HIS A 78 -2.45 7.85 -2.09
CA HIS A 78 -2.53 6.42 -2.46
C HIS A 78 -2.97 6.19 -3.91
N THR A 79 -3.76 7.10 -4.47
CA THR A 79 -4.25 7.08 -5.86
C THR A 79 -3.12 7.09 -6.88
N VAL A 80 -1.94 7.61 -6.53
CA VAL A 80 -0.73 7.57 -7.35
C VAL A 80 -0.32 6.13 -7.69
N ILE A 81 -0.55 5.20 -6.76
CA ILE A 81 -0.17 3.79 -6.91
C ILE A 81 -0.84 3.13 -8.12
N THR A 82 -2.11 3.47 -8.37
CA THR A 82 -2.94 2.82 -9.40
C THR A 82 -3.42 3.78 -10.46
N LEU A 83 -2.91 5.01 -10.51
CA LEU A 83 -3.40 6.07 -11.39
C LEU A 83 -4.90 6.34 -11.21
N GLY A 84 -5.39 6.18 -9.97
CA GLY A 84 -6.80 6.35 -9.59
C GLY A 84 -7.70 5.13 -9.85
N GLU A 85 -7.17 4.06 -10.46
CA GLU A 85 -7.93 2.83 -10.67
C GLU A 85 -8.29 2.14 -9.34
N PRO A 86 -9.39 1.37 -9.28
CA PRO A 86 -9.79 0.69 -8.06
C PRO A 86 -8.72 -0.29 -7.53
N VAL A 87 -8.67 -0.42 -6.21
CA VAL A 87 -7.78 -1.34 -5.48
C VAL A 87 -8.57 -2.46 -4.82
N LEU A 88 -7.90 -3.57 -4.51
CA LEU A 88 -8.45 -4.63 -3.68
C LEU A 88 -8.16 -4.41 -2.20
N ALA A 89 -7.07 -3.70 -1.89
CA ALA A 89 -6.69 -3.27 -0.55
C ALA A 89 -5.71 -2.09 -0.70
N ALA A 90 -5.68 -1.19 0.27
CA ALA A 90 -4.69 -0.13 0.35
C ALA A 90 -4.49 0.29 1.80
N GLY A 91 -3.37 0.94 2.10
CA GLY A 91 -3.05 1.26 3.47
C GLY A 91 -1.70 1.94 3.66
N GLU A 92 -1.29 2.03 4.90
CA GLU A 92 0.06 2.46 5.30
C GLU A 92 0.81 1.30 5.95
N ALA A 93 2.14 1.32 5.86
CA ALA A 93 2.99 0.32 6.47
C ALA A 93 4.32 0.93 6.94
N GLU A 94 4.88 0.35 8.00
CA GLU A 94 6.28 0.55 8.38
C GLU A 94 7.03 -0.75 8.16
N ILE A 95 8.12 -0.66 7.41
CA ILE A 95 8.91 -1.82 6.99
C ILE A 95 10.36 -1.49 7.31
N VAL A 96 11.08 -2.47 7.87
CA VAL A 96 12.53 -2.37 8.09
C VAL A 96 13.23 -3.51 7.41
N GLY A 97 14.47 -3.26 7.00
CA GLY A 97 15.28 -4.26 6.33
C GLY A 97 16.16 -3.66 5.26
N SER A 98 16.90 -4.53 4.59
CA SER A 98 17.70 -4.18 3.40
C SER A 98 18.11 -5.46 2.68
N ASN A 99 18.57 -5.32 1.44
CA ASN A 99 19.21 -6.42 0.70
C ASN A 99 18.33 -7.69 0.60
N GLY A 100 17.02 -7.51 0.39
CA GLY A 100 16.07 -8.61 0.21
C GLY A 100 15.59 -9.28 1.49
N SER A 101 15.99 -8.80 2.67
CA SER A 101 15.47 -9.25 3.96
C SER A 101 14.66 -8.14 4.60
N TYR A 102 13.33 -8.29 4.66
CA TYR A 102 12.41 -7.26 5.13
C TYR A 102 11.46 -7.80 6.20
N ILE A 103 11.15 -6.96 7.18
CA ILE A 103 10.21 -7.22 8.26
C ILE A 103 9.16 -6.12 8.26
N LEU A 104 7.90 -6.51 8.26
CA LEU A 104 6.76 -5.61 8.42
C LEU A 104 6.58 -5.33 9.91
N LEU A 105 6.72 -4.08 10.33
CA LEU A 105 6.56 -3.65 11.72
C LEU A 105 5.12 -3.27 12.01
N ILE A 106 4.55 -2.41 11.18
CA ILE A 106 3.19 -1.88 11.34
C ILE A 106 2.50 -1.97 9.99
N ILE A 107 1.21 -2.31 10.00
CA ILE A 107 0.36 -2.21 8.81
C ILE A 107 -1.04 -1.75 9.19
N SER A 108 -1.59 -0.82 8.42
CA SER A 108 -2.96 -0.36 8.58
C SER A 108 -3.73 -0.35 7.26
N ASN A 109 -5.07 -0.34 7.32
CA ASN A 109 -5.92 -0.04 6.17
C ASN A 109 -6.15 1.47 5.98
N HIS A 110 -5.33 2.32 6.61
CA HIS A 110 -5.43 3.76 6.47
C HIS A 110 -5.10 4.16 5.03
N SER A 111 -6.13 4.47 4.26
CA SER A 111 -5.93 5.05 2.93
C SER A 111 -6.99 6.11 2.65
N GLY A 112 -6.52 7.28 2.21
CA GLY A 112 -7.37 8.45 2.05
C GLY A 112 -8.53 8.19 1.10
N HIS A 113 -8.22 8.10 -0.20
CA HIS A 113 -9.25 8.11 -1.24
C HIS A 113 -9.86 6.73 -1.57
N PHE A 114 -9.39 5.62 -0.99
CA PHE A 114 -9.94 4.28 -1.29
C PHE A 114 -10.88 3.72 -0.22
N ARG A 115 -10.69 4.05 1.07
CA ARG A 115 -11.52 3.57 2.20
C ARG A 115 -11.74 2.04 2.20
N PRO A 116 -10.66 1.25 2.33
CA PRO A 116 -10.70 -0.20 2.32
C PRO A 116 -11.25 -0.72 3.65
N THR A 117 -11.98 -1.84 3.61
CA THR A 117 -12.46 -2.45 4.85
C THR A 117 -11.34 -3.16 5.62
N SER A 118 -11.55 -3.38 6.91
CA SER A 118 -10.65 -4.16 7.78
C SER A 118 -10.36 -5.56 7.22
N GLU A 119 -11.33 -6.21 6.57
CA GLU A 119 -11.13 -7.53 5.95
C GLU A 119 -10.16 -7.49 4.78
N SER A 120 -10.06 -6.37 4.07
CA SER A 120 -9.10 -6.22 2.97
C SER A 120 -7.66 -6.04 3.46
N LEU A 121 -7.45 -5.68 4.73
CA LEU A 121 -6.10 -5.57 5.31
C LEU A 121 -5.36 -6.91 5.30
N GLU A 122 -6.08 -8.02 5.53
CA GLU A 122 -5.54 -9.37 5.44
C GLU A 122 -5.01 -9.72 4.03
N LEU A 123 -5.62 -9.15 2.99
CA LEU A 123 -5.11 -9.27 1.62
C LEU A 123 -3.77 -8.52 1.47
N GLY A 124 -3.65 -7.33 2.07
CA GLY A 124 -2.40 -6.57 2.12
C GLY A 124 -1.28 -7.35 2.81
N ILE A 125 -1.54 -7.89 4.01
CA ILE A 125 -0.60 -8.73 4.77
C ILE A 125 -0.17 -9.94 3.93
N THR A 126 -1.12 -10.60 3.28
CA THR A 126 -0.84 -11.75 2.41
C THR A 126 0.03 -11.35 1.22
N ALA A 127 -0.24 -10.20 0.60
CA ALA A 127 0.53 -9.71 -0.52
C ALA A 127 1.99 -9.39 -0.13
N PHE A 128 2.21 -8.73 1.02
CA PHE A 128 3.56 -8.51 1.55
C PHE A 128 4.31 -9.82 1.80
N ARG A 129 3.64 -10.79 2.44
CA ARG A 129 4.21 -12.11 2.70
C ARG A 129 4.60 -12.85 1.42
N GLN A 130 3.77 -12.76 0.38
CA GLN A 130 4.06 -13.36 -0.93
C GLN A 130 5.27 -12.73 -1.63
N GLN A 131 5.60 -11.48 -1.29
CA GLN A 131 6.81 -10.80 -1.76
C GLN A 131 8.04 -11.04 -0.86
N GLY A 132 7.95 -11.94 0.12
CA GLY A 132 9.07 -12.31 0.99
C GLY A 132 9.29 -11.40 2.20
N VAL A 133 8.34 -10.50 2.51
CA VAL A 133 8.39 -9.71 3.75
C VAL A 133 7.91 -10.59 4.92
N ASP A 134 8.67 -10.62 6.02
CA ASP A 134 8.23 -11.29 7.24
C ASP A 134 7.13 -10.46 7.92
N THR A 135 5.94 -11.03 8.04
CA THR A 135 4.77 -10.40 8.66
C THR A 135 4.41 -11.00 10.01
N SER A 136 5.25 -11.88 10.57
CA SER A 136 4.86 -12.74 11.70
C SER A 136 4.60 -11.98 12.99
N ASN A 137 5.20 -10.79 13.13
CA ASN A 137 5.11 -9.93 14.32
C ASN A 137 4.65 -8.51 13.98
N ALA A 138 3.97 -8.32 12.85
CA ALA A 138 3.45 -7.00 12.47
C ALA A 138 2.33 -6.57 13.43
N ASP A 139 2.41 -5.34 13.92
CA ASP A 139 1.31 -4.66 14.61
C ASP A 139 0.25 -4.26 13.57
N ILE A 140 -0.96 -4.75 13.75
CA ILE A 140 -2.08 -4.55 12.81
C ILE A 140 -2.99 -3.46 13.35
N GLU A 141 -3.12 -2.37 12.59
CA GLU A 141 -3.94 -1.21 12.95
C GLU A 141 -5.16 -1.11 12.03
N TYR A 142 -6.35 -1.23 12.63
CA TYR A 142 -7.61 -1.07 11.90
C TYR A 142 -8.10 0.37 12.03
N VAL A 143 -8.41 0.99 10.89
CA VAL A 143 -9.03 2.30 10.78
C VAL A 143 -10.44 2.13 10.24
N GLU A 144 -11.43 2.63 10.97
CA GLU A 144 -12.86 2.62 10.62
C GLU A 144 -13.27 3.81 9.74
#